data_AF-A0A0B2RPA0-F1
#
_entry.id   AF-A0A0B2RPA0-F1
#
_cell.length_a   1.000
_cell.length_b   1.000
_cell.length_c   1.000
_cell.angle_alpha   90.00
_cell.angle_beta   90.00
_cell.angle_gamma   90.00
#
_symmetry.space_group_name_H-M   'P 1'
#
loop_
_entity.id
_entity.type
_entity.pdbx_description
1 polymer ?
#
loop_
_entity_poly.entity_id
_entity_poly.type
_entity_poly.pdbx_seq_one_letter_code
_entity_poly.pdbx_strand_id
1 'polypeptide(L)'
;MGSLEEDELVQMVQDFIESESTSPTSSTSSNCHTLNHRTQYFILQDILRSDGDTACEAKVLKCVLKHMRGRKGAEKTTSLSRWLVMRMKMDGLNASICHTSWATSLGCPAGEYEYIEVITEDDENYAKPMRLIVDIDFRSQFEVARPTQHYKELTDSVPVIFVAIESKLCKIISLLCSAAKQCLREKGLHVPPWRTTSYMQAKWLSVSPKEPSHAGYVGEKGDAIGDDHEHADPDIIGNWVPPLLKPKKRDLDGGGSGLSSQLSNMSVNCC
;
A
#
# COMPACT_ATOMS: atom_id res chain seq x y z
N MET A 1 2.49 -61.15 -24.20
CA MET A 1 1.55 -60.99 -23.08
C MET A 1 1.85 -59.62 -22.48
N GLY A 2 1.17 -58.57 -22.92
CA GLY A 2 1.48 -57.19 -22.51
C GLY A 2 0.69 -56.17 -23.30
N SER A 3 -0.62 -56.38 -23.46
CA SER A 3 -1.49 -55.52 -24.28
C SER A 3 -2.74 -55.03 -23.52
N LEU A 4 -3.08 -55.60 -22.36
CA LEU A 4 -4.28 -55.19 -21.61
C LEU A 4 -4.05 -53.96 -20.72
N GLU A 5 -2.85 -53.80 -20.17
CA GLU A 5 -2.54 -52.68 -19.26
C GLU A 5 -2.25 -51.37 -20.00
N GLU A 6 -1.74 -51.47 -21.24
CA GLU A 6 -1.42 -50.30 -22.07
C GLU A 6 -2.70 -49.64 -22.62
N ASP A 7 -3.69 -50.46 -23.01
CA ASP A 7 -5.00 -49.99 -23.47
C ASP A 7 -5.81 -49.31 -22.34
N GLU A 8 -5.67 -49.77 -21.09
CA GLU A 8 -6.33 -49.17 -19.92
C GLU A 8 -5.70 -47.81 -19.55
N LEU A 9 -4.37 -47.70 -19.68
CA LEU A 9 -3.65 -46.43 -19.52
C LEU A 9 -4.02 -45.41 -20.59
N VAL A 10 -4.16 -45.82 -21.85
CA VAL A 10 -4.59 -44.94 -22.94
C VAL A 10 -6.02 -44.45 -22.72
N GLN A 11 -6.91 -45.31 -22.23
CA GLN A 11 -8.29 -44.94 -21.91
C GLN A 11 -8.36 -43.89 -20.78
N MET A 12 -7.58 -44.07 -19.70
CA MET A 12 -7.55 -43.09 -18.60
C MET A 12 -6.98 -41.72 -19.01
N VAL A 13 -5.99 -41.70 -19.91
CA VAL A 13 -5.42 -40.44 -20.44
C VAL A 13 -6.42 -39.75 -21.36
N GLN A 14 -7.15 -40.51 -22.19
CA GLN A 14 -8.16 -39.96 -23.08
C GLN A 14 -9.35 -39.38 -22.31
N ASP A 15 -9.80 -40.07 -21.26
CA ASP A 15 -10.85 -39.59 -20.37
C ASP A 15 -10.42 -38.33 -19.61
N PHE A 16 -9.14 -38.19 -19.23
CA PHE A 16 -8.61 -36.97 -18.61
C PHE A 16 -8.60 -35.77 -19.58
N ILE A 17 -8.20 -35.99 -20.84
CA ILE A 17 -8.17 -34.95 -21.87
C ILE A 17 -9.60 -34.51 -22.26
N GLU A 18 -10.56 -35.44 -22.35
CA GLU A 18 -11.97 -35.09 -22.60
C GLU A 18 -12.61 -34.39 -21.39
N SER A 19 -12.23 -34.78 -20.17
CA SER A 19 -12.73 -34.16 -18.92
C SER A 19 -12.25 -32.71 -18.72
N GLU A 20 -11.11 -32.30 -19.30
CA GLU A 20 -10.66 -30.89 -19.30
C GLU A 20 -11.28 -30.05 -20.43
N SER A 21 -11.94 -30.66 -21.43
CA SER A 21 -12.36 -29.95 -22.65
C SER A 21 -13.85 -29.56 -22.73
N THR A 22 -14.68 -29.91 -21.75
CA THR A 22 -16.08 -29.44 -21.73
C THR A 22 -16.19 -28.03 -21.16
N SER A 23 -15.78 -27.04 -21.96
CA SER A 23 -16.31 -25.69 -21.83
C SER A 23 -17.77 -25.70 -22.28
N PRO A 24 -18.76 -25.41 -21.41
CA PRO A 24 -20.10 -25.11 -21.89
C PRO A 24 -20.01 -23.78 -22.62
N THR A 25 -20.34 -23.76 -23.91
CA THR A 25 -20.64 -22.54 -24.67
C THR A 25 -21.86 -21.87 -24.03
N SER A 26 -21.60 -21.08 -23.00
CA SER A 26 -22.59 -20.27 -22.30
C SER A 26 -22.70 -18.92 -22.99
N SER A 27 -23.54 -18.83 -24.02
CA SER A 27 -23.89 -17.55 -24.67
C SER A 27 -24.72 -16.61 -23.76
N THR A 28 -24.70 -16.81 -22.44
CA THR A 28 -25.39 -16.01 -21.41
C THR A 28 -24.42 -15.22 -20.52
N SER A 29 -23.10 -15.43 -20.65
CA SER A 29 -22.06 -14.82 -19.80
C SER A 29 -21.83 -13.32 -20.08
N SER A 30 -21.97 -12.87 -21.32
CA SER A 30 -21.67 -11.47 -21.69
C SER A 30 -22.56 -10.45 -20.97
N ASN A 31 -23.84 -10.77 -20.74
CA ASN A 31 -24.77 -9.88 -20.06
C ASN A 31 -24.53 -9.79 -18.55
N CYS A 32 -24.08 -10.86 -17.89
CA CYS A 32 -23.82 -10.82 -16.45
C CYS A 32 -22.53 -10.06 -16.10
N HIS A 33 -21.48 -10.15 -16.95
CA HIS A 33 -20.26 -9.36 -16.78
C HIS A 33 -20.51 -7.87 -17.03
N THR A 34 -21.27 -7.50 -18.06
CA THR A 34 -21.59 -6.09 -18.36
C THR A 34 -22.46 -5.44 -17.28
N LEU A 35 -23.40 -6.19 -16.68
CA LEU A 35 -24.18 -5.74 -15.51
C LEU A 35 -23.29 -5.51 -14.28
N ASN A 36 -22.33 -6.41 -14.03
CA ASN A 36 -21.36 -6.25 -12.93
C ASN A 36 -20.48 -5.01 -13.16
N HIS A 37 -20.00 -4.83 -14.39
CA HIS A 37 -19.19 -3.69 -14.80
C HIS A 37 -19.90 -2.35 -14.56
N ARG A 38 -21.13 -2.24 -15.06
CA ARG A 38 -21.98 -1.05 -14.86
C ARG A 38 -22.24 -0.79 -13.37
N THR A 39 -22.45 -1.85 -12.58
CA THR A 39 -22.67 -1.74 -11.13
C THR A 39 -21.44 -1.22 -10.41
N GLN A 40 -20.24 -1.75 -10.71
CA GLN A 40 -18.98 -1.27 -10.12
C GLN A 40 -18.75 0.22 -10.40
N TYR A 41 -19.04 0.67 -11.62
CA TYR A 41 -18.92 2.09 -11.97
C TYR A 41 -19.85 2.95 -11.12
N PHE A 42 -21.13 2.61 -10.99
CA PHE A 42 -22.06 3.39 -10.17
C PHE A 42 -21.69 3.37 -8.69
N ILE A 43 -21.23 2.23 -8.16
CA ILE A 43 -20.73 2.16 -6.79
C ILE A 43 -19.54 3.11 -6.59
N LEU A 44 -18.59 3.15 -7.54
CA LEU A 44 -17.47 4.08 -7.44
C LEU A 44 -17.94 5.53 -7.45
N GLN A 45 -18.86 5.90 -8.35
CA GLN A 45 -19.41 7.24 -8.42
C GLN A 45 -20.15 7.66 -7.14
N ASP A 46 -20.89 6.73 -6.54
CA ASP A 46 -21.59 6.95 -5.26
C ASP A 46 -20.60 7.20 -4.12
N ILE A 47 -19.55 6.37 -4.01
CA ILE A 47 -18.50 6.56 -3.00
C ILE A 47 -17.80 7.91 -3.18
N LEU A 48 -17.49 8.30 -4.43
CA LEU A 48 -16.83 9.57 -4.74
C LEU A 48 -17.72 10.79 -4.47
N ARG A 49 -19.05 10.64 -4.63
CA ARG A 49 -20.03 11.72 -4.39
C ARG A 49 -20.50 11.81 -2.93
N SER A 50 -20.32 10.78 -2.12
CA SER A 50 -20.85 10.70 -0.76
C SER A 50 -20.59 11.97 0.07
N ASP A 51 -21.68 12.64 0.46
CA ASP A 51 -21.69 14.04 0.90
C ASP A 51 -21.14 14.30 2.31
N GLY A 52 -21.15 13.29 3.20
CA GLY A 52 -20.94 13.48 4.65
C GLY A 52 -19.63 14.16 5.06
N ASP A 53 -18.59 14.08 4.23
CA ASP A 53 -17.24 14.58 4.50
C ASP A 53 -16.81 15.69 3.52
N THR A 54 -17.73 16.13 2.65
CA THR A 54 -17.40 16.86 1.42
C THR A 54 -16.91 18.28 1.66
N ALA A 55 -17.36 18.97 2.72
CA ALA A 55 -16.95 20.36 2.96
C ALA A 55 -15.44 20.47 3.28
N CYS A 56 -14.95 19.62 4.20
CA CYS A 56 -13.54 19.54 4.57
C CYS A 56 -12.69 19.03 3.39
N GLU A 57 -13.15 17.97 2.71
CA GLU A 57 -12.49 17.45 1.51
C GLU A 57 -12.36 18.53 0.42
N ALA A 58 -13.44 19.25 0.12
CA ALA A 58 -13.47 20.30 -0.89
C ALA A 58 -12.57 21.49 -0.52
N LYS A 59 -12.54 21.89 0.76
CA LYS A 59 -11.64 22.95 1.26
C LYS A 59 -10.18 22.57 1.02
N VAL A 60 -9.79 21.36 1.40
CA VAL A 60 -8.42 20.86 1.22
C VAL A 60 -8.09 20.69 -0.26
N LEU A 61 -8.97 20.08 -1.05
CA LEU A 61 -8.79 19.90 -2.49
C LEU A 61 -8.62 21.25 -3.21
N LYS A 62 -9.42 22.26 -2.86
CA LYS A 62 -9.30 23.62 -3.39
C LYS A 62 -7.94 24.24 -3.07
N CYS A 63 -7.44 24.06 -1.86
CA CYS A 63 -6.10 24.51 -1.46
C CYS A 63 -5.01 23.81 -2.30
N VAL A 64 -5.10 22.48 -2.44
CA VAL A 64 -4.14 21.72 -3.26
C VAL A 64 -4.13 22.21 -4.71
N LEU A 65 -5.31 22.33 -5.34
CA LEU A 65 -5.43 22.78 -6.73
C LEU A 65 -4.93 24.22 -6.94
N LYS A 66 -5.16 25.11 -5.97
CA LYS A 66 -4.65 26.50 -5.97
C LYS A 66 -3.12 26.50 -6.11
N HIS A 67 -2.41 25.70 -5.31
CA HIS A 67 -0.95 25.67 -5.35
C HIS A 67 -0.42 24.90 -6.57
N MET A 68 -1.05 23.79 -6.95
CA MET A 68 -0.64 23.01 -8.12
C MET A 68 -0.69 23.82 -9.43
N ARG A 69 -1.65 24.75 -9.59
CA ARG A 69 -1.74 25.66 -10.75
C ARG A 69 -0.68 26.77 -10.73
N GLY A 70 -0.25 27.21 -9.55
CA GLY A 70 0.72 28.30 -9.37
C GLY A 70 2.17 27.89 -9.52
N ARG A 71 2.46 26.58 -9.61
CA ARG A 71 3.82 26.04 -9.69
C ARG A 71 4.41 26.24 -11.09
N LYS A 72 5.02 27.40 -11.35
CA LYS A 72 5.98 27.57 -12.45
C LYS A 72 7.32 26.97 -12.03
N GLY A 73 7.82 26.01 -12.79
CA GLY A 73 8.97 25.19 -12.43
C GLY A 73 10.19 25.99 -11.99
N ALA A 74 10.48 25.98 -10.69
CA ALA A 74 11.71 26.51 -10.10
C ALA A 74 11.80 26.20 -8.60
N GLU A 75 11.76 24.93 -8.18
CA GLU A 75 12.32 24.56 -6.87
C GLU A 75 13.10 23.26 -7.05
N LYS A 76 14.44 23.37 -7.02
CA LYS A 76 15.37 22.30 -7.41
C LYS A 76 15.76 21.36 -6.25
N THR A 77 15.10 21.41 -5.10
CA THR A 77 15.58 20.68 -3.90
C THR A 77 14.49 20.01 -3.05
N THR A 78 13.23 20.41 -3.13
CA THR A 78 12.13 19.89 -2.31
C THR A 78 11.25 18.92 -3.11
N SER A 79 10.88 17.77 -2.53
CA SER A 79 9.88 16.89 -3.14
C SER A 79 8.55 17.64 -3.27
N LEU A 80 7.75 17.31 -4.29
CA LEU A 80 6.45 17.96 -4.54
C LEU A 80 5.54 17.88 -3.31
N SER A 81 5.53 16.75 -2.59
CA SER A 81 4.79 16.57 -1.35
C SER A 81 5.23 17.58 -0.27
N ARG A 82 6.54 17.72 -0.03
CA ARG A 82 7.08 18.67 0.97
C ARG A 82 6.72 20.10 0.64
N TRP A 83 6.89 20.49 -0.62
CA TRP A 83 6.51 21.81 -1.07
C TRP A 83 5.01 22.06 -0.84
N LEU A 84 4.16 21.10 -1.22
CA LEU A 84 2.71 21.24 -1.07
C LEU A 84 2.31 21.34 0.42
N VAL A 85 2.88 20.52 1.30
CA VAL A 85 2.67 20.62 2.76
C VAL A 85 3.07 22.00 3.28
N MET A 86 4.21 22.54 2.87
CA MET A 86 4.63 23.89 3.25
C MET A 86 3.59 24.94 2.83
N ARG A 87 3.10 24.86 1.59
CA ARG A 87 2.09 25.78 1.06
C ARG A 87 0.73 25.66 1.76
N MET A 88 0.32 24.44 2.12
CA MET A 88 -0.90 24.19 2.88
C MET A 88 -0.81 24.74 4.31
N LYS A 89 0.35 24.59 4.97
CA LYS A 89 0.61 25.21 6.29
C LYS A 89 0.56 26.74 6.24
N MET A 90 1.10 27.36 5.19
CA MET A 90 0.99 28.82 5.00
C MET A 90 -0.46 29.31 4.82
N ASP A 91 -1.34 28.46 4.27
CA ASP A 91 -2.77 28.72 4.15
C ASP A 91 -3.55 28.36 5.44
N GLY A 92 -2.86 27.99 6.53
CA GLY A 92 -3.45 27.69 7.85
C GLY A 92 -3.99 26.27 8.03
N LEU A 93 -3.66 25.34 7.13
CA LEU A 93 -4.06 23.92 7.28
C LEU A 93 -3.03 23.16 8.13
N ASN A 94 -3.51 22.31 9.04
CA ASN A 94 -2.67 21.36 9.77
C ASN A 94 -2.31 20.16 8.87
N ALA A 95 -1.36 20.38 7.95
CA ALA A 95 -0.88 19.38 7.00
C ALA A 95 0.48 18.80 7.43
N SER A 96 0.71 17.52 7.20
CA SER A 96 1.99 16.86 7.44
C SER A 96 2.27 15.78 6.41
N ILE A 97 3.54 15.45 6.20
CA ILE A 97 3.90 14.26 5.42
C ILE A 97 3.73 13.04 6.32
N CYS A 98 3.03 12.05 5.81
CA CYS A 98 2.95 10.74 6.39
C CYS A 98 3.76 9.77 5.55
N HIS A 99 4.55 8.96 6.26
CA HIS A 99 5.24 7.82 5.69
C HIS A 99 4.66 6.57 6.34
N THR A 100 4.42 5.56 5.53
CA THR A 100 3.99 4.23 5.96
C THR A 100 5.05 3.24 5.55
N SER A 101 5.28 2.25 6.40
CA SER A 101 6.11 1.10 6.10
C SER A 101 5.41 -0.14 6.62
N TRP A 102 5.52 -1.25 5.91
CA TRP A 102 5.01 -2.53 6.37
C TRP A 102 6.01 -3.64 6.04
N ALA A 103 6.13 -4.59 6.96
CA ALA A 103 6.95 -5.76 6.78
C ALA A 103 6.27 -6.78 5.86
N THR A 104 7.07 -7.70 5.31
CA THR A 104 6.54 -8.82 4.54
C THR A 104 5.64 -9.69 5.42
N SER A 105 4.44 -9.97 4.95
CA SER A 105 3.52 -10.96 5.51
C SER A 105 3.01 -11.89 4.41
N LEU A 106 2.21 -12.89 4.77
CA LEU A 106 1.72 -13.88 3.81
C LEU A 106 0.94 -13.19 2.67
N GLY A 107 1.50 -13.21 1.46
CA GLY A 107 0.89 -12.58 0.28
C GLY A 107 0.98 -11.04 0.23
N CYS A 108 1.73 -10.40 1.14
CA CYS A 108 1.96 -8.96 1.15
C CYS A 108 3.46 -8.67 1.31
N PRO A 109 4.18 -8.40 0.21
CA PRO A 109 5.58 -7.99 0.25
C PRO A 109 5.76 -6.71 1.05
N ALA A 110 6.92 -6.57 1.68
CA ALA A 110 7.31 -5.32 2.32
C ALA A 110 7.26 -4.14 1.34
N GLY A 111 6.98 -2.96 1.87
CA GLY A 111 6.95 -1.73 1.11
C GLY A 111 6.87 -0.51 2.01
N GLU A 112 6.96 0.64 1.36
CA GLU A 112 6.81 1.93 1.98
C GLU A 112 6.03 2.86 1.05
N TYR A 113 5.41 3.89 1.63
CA TYR A 113 4.66 4.87 0.86
C TYR A 113 4.62 6.24 1.55
N GLU A 114 4.64 7.31 0.76
CA GLU A 114 4.53 8.69 1.23
C GLU A 114 3.21 9.29 0.74
N TYR A 115 2.47 9.94 1.64
CA TYR A 115 1.28 10.74 1.32
C TYR A 115 1.20 11.94 2.27
N ILE A 116 0.20 12.78 2.09
CA ILE A 116 -0.03 13.95 2.93
C ILE A 116 -1.24 13.68 3.84
N GLU A 117 -1.10 13.96 5.13
CA GLU A 117 -2.17 13.94 6.11
C GLU A 117 -2.59 15.37 6.43
N VAL A 118 -3.89 15.63 6.46
CA VAL A 118 -4.45 16.90 6.94
C VAL A 118 -5.40 16.62 8.09
N ILE A 119 -5.18 17.27 9.22
CA ILE A 119 -6.10 17.24 10.34
C ILE A 119 -6.99 18.48 10.28
N THR A 120 -8.29 18.27 10.20
CA THR A 120 -9.29 19.35 10.27
C THR A 120 -10.02 19.27 11.59
N GLU A 121 -9.99 20.38 12.33
CA GLU A 121 -10.83 20.59 13.51
C GLU A 121 -12.19 21.08 13.00
N ASP A 122 -13.25 20.38 13.39
CA ASP A 122 -14.62 20.79 13.06
C ASP A 122 -15.15 21.59 14.24
N ASP A 123 -14.95 22.91 14.20
CA ASP A 123 -15.28 23.85 15.28
C ASP A 123 -16.77 23.79 15.68
N GLU A 124 -17.64 23.31 14.79
CA GLU A 124 -19.09 23.33 15.00
C GLU A 124 -19.63 22.14 15.80
N ASN A 125 -18.85 21.06 16.01
CA ASN A 125 -19.43 19.79 16.49
C ASN A 125 -18.75 19.17 17.73
N TYR A 126 -17.77 19.83 18.36
CA TYR A 126 -16.95 19.24 19.45
C TYR A 126 -16.43 17.83 19.11
N ALA A 127 -16.37 17.51 17.82
CA ALA A 127 -16.12 16.17 17.33
C ALA A 127 -14.62 15.93 17.29
N LYS A 128 -14.24 14.66 17.40
CA LYS A 128 -12.85 14.21 17.24
C LYS A 128 -12.27 14.83 15.95
N PRO A 129 -11.03 15.35 15.99
CA PRO A 129 -10.38 15.91 14.80
C PRO A 129 -10.41 14.90 13.65
N MET A 130 -10.81 15.38 12.48
CA MET A 130 -11.00 14.57 11.29
C MET A 130 -9.70 14.46 10.52
N ARG A 131 -9.31 13.23 10.20
CA ARG A 131 -8.09 12.92 9.45
C ARG A 131 -8.41 12.73 7.98
N LEU A 132 -7.85 13.59 7.13
CA LEU A 132 -7.93 13.49 5.67
C LEU A 132 -6.60 13.00 5.09
N ILE A 133 -6.71 12.04 4.18
CA ILE A 133 -5.60 11.53 3.36
C ILE A 133 -5.61 12.30 2.04
N VAL A 134 -4.45 12.88 1.71
CA VAL A 134 -4.19 13.60 0.48
C VAL A 134 -3.12 12.84 -0.30
N ASP A 135 -3.48 12.35 -1.48
CA ASP A 135 -2.56 11.69 -2.41
C ASP A 135 -2.65 12.39 -3.77
N ILE A 136 -1.51 12.93 -4.23
CA ILE A 136 -1.44 13.77 -5.43
C ILE A 136 -1.31 12.96 -6.73
N ASP A 137 -1.10 11.65 -6.63
CA ASP A 137 -0.96 10.73 -7.76
C ASP A 137 -1.72 9.42 -7.50
N PHE A 138 -2.95 9.56 -7.01
CA PHE A 138 -3.75 8.43 -6.53
C PHE A 138 -4.20 7.49 -7.66
N ARG A 139 -4.58 8.05 -8.82
CA ARG A 139 -5.05 7.27 -9.97
C ARG A 139 -3.99 6.28 -10.47
N SER A 140 -2.73 6.72 -10.56
CA SER A 140 -1.63 5.89 -11.07
C SER A 140 -1.42 4.63 -10.20
N GLN A 141 -1.79 4.70 -8.92
CA GLN A 141 -1.72 3.58 -7.99
C GLN A 141 -2.62 2.41 -8.39
N PHE A 142 -3.56 2.56 -9.33
CA PHE A 142 -4.47 1.52 -9.81
C PHE A 142 -4.22 1.11 -11.26
N GLU A 143 -3.15 1.55 -11.91
CA GLU A 143 -2.87 1.14 -13.28
C GLU A 143 -2.50 -0.34 -13.40
N VAL A 144 -2.99 -1.02 -14.44
CA VAL A 144 -2.66 -2.43 -14.70
C VAL A 144 -2.16 -2.61 -16.12
N ALA A 145 -1.37 -3.65 -16.35
CA ALA A 145 -0.94 -4.01 -17.69
C ALA A 145 -2.14 -4.51 -18.51
N ARG A 146 -2.27 -4.01 -19.75
CA ARG A 146 -3.31 -4.40 -20.72
C ARG A 146 -4.74 -4.26 -20.14
N PRO A 147 -5.14 -3.09 -19.65
CA PRO A 147 -6.45 -2.93 -19.02
C PRO A 147 -7.57 -3.32 -19.99
N THR A 148 -8.62 -3.96 -19.47
CA THR A 148 -9.89 -4.09 -20.20
C THR A 148 -10.52 -2.71 -20.35
N GLN A 149 -11.40 -2.55 -21.34
CA GLN A 149 -12.08 -1.28 -21.56
C GLN A 149 -12.88 -0.84 -20.31
N HIS A 150 -13.58 -1.79 -19.67
CA HIS A 150 -14.28 -1.55 -18.41
C HIS A 150 -13.34 -1.08 -17.29
N TYR A 151 -12.22 -1.78 -17.08
CA TYR A 151 -11.29 -1.39 -16.02
C TYR A 151 -10.69 -0.01 -16.26
N LYS A 152 -10.43 0.33 -17.53
CA LYS A 152 -9.97 1.65 -17.94
C LYS A 152 -11.02 2.74 -17.64
N GLU A 153 -12.29 2.51 -17.96
CA GLU A 153 -13.37 3.44 -17.61
C GLU A 153 -13.49 3.67 -16.10
N LEU A 154 -13.32 2.60 -15.32
CA LEU A 154 -13.35 2.67 -13.87
C LEU A 154 -12.18 3.52 -13.34
N THR A 155 -10.94 3.27 -13.78
CA THR A 155 -9.75 4.02 -13.33
C THR A 155 -9.71 5.45 -13.86
N ASP A 156 -10.22 5.72 -15.06
CA ASP A 156 -10.34 7.07 -15.62
C ASP A 156 -11.29 7.97 -14.81
N SER A 157 -12.24 7.36 -14.09
CA SER A 157 -13.15 8.06 -13.18
C SER A 157 -12.57 8.35 -11.79
N VAL A 158 -11.45 7.72 -11.43
CA VAL A 158 -10.75 7.95 -10.15
C VAL A 158 -10.03 9.30 -10.20
N PRO A 159 -10.12 10.15 -9.16
CA PRO A 159 -9.42 11.43 -9.17
C PRO A 159 -7.90 11.25 -9.15
N VAL A 160 -7.18 12.10 -9.89
CA VAL A 160 -5.70 12.13 -9.85
C VAL A 160 -5.22 12.58 -8.47
N ILE A 161 -5.82 13.65 -7.95
CA ILE A 161 -5.58 14.14 -6.61
C ILE A 161 -6.74 13.66 -5.74
N PHE A 162 -6.44 12.74 -4.84
CA PHE A 162 -7.40 12.20 -3.89
C PHE A 162 -7.33 12.95 -2.57
N VAL A 163 -8.50 13.30 -2.04
CA VAL A 163 -8.66 13.91 -0.71
C VAL A 163 -9.89 13.28 -0.08
N ALA A 164 -9.69 12.43 0.94
CA ALA A 164 -10.80 11.85 1.68
C ALA A 164 -10.39 11.24 3.02
N ILE A 165 -11.38 10.83 3.81
CA ILE A 165 -11.16 10.00 5.00
C ILE A 165 -10.80 8.55 4.66
N GLU A 166 -10.26 7.85 5.66
CA GLU A 166 -9.86 6.44 5.58
C GLU A 166 -10.99 5.52 5.12
N SER A 167 -12.22 5.74 5.59
CA SER A 167 -13.35 4.85 5.25
C SER A 167 -13.70 4.91 3.77
N LYS A 168 -13.64 6.09 3.14
CA LYS A 168 -13.84 6.31 1.71
C LYS A 168 -12.71 5.66 0.91
N LEU A 169 -11.46 5.84 1.36
CA LEU A 169 -10.29 5.20 0.77
C LEU A 169 -10.41 3.66 0.77
N CYS A 170 -10.78 3.06 1.90
CA CYS A 170 -10.96 1.60 2.03
C CYS A 170 -11.98 1.04 1.03
N LYS A 171 -13.10 1.73 0.84
CA LYS A 171 -14.16 1.32 -0.11
C LYS A 171 -13.64 1.38 -1.55
N ILE A 172 -12.97 2.46 -1.92
CA ILE A 172 -12.38 2.64 -3.25
C ILE A 172 -11.32 1.55 -3.52
N ILE A 173 -10.38 1.34 -2.59
CA ILE A 173 -9.34 0.30 -2.74
C ILE A 173 -9.99 -1.09 -2.92
N SER A 174 -10.96 -1.43 -2.08
CA SER A 174 -11.63 -2.74 -2.16
C SER A 174 -12.28 -2.97 -3.52
N LEU A 175 -12.99 -1.96 -4.03
CA LEU A 175 -13.64 -2.00 -5.33
C LEU A 175 -12.62 -2.11 -6.47
N LEU A 176 -11.63 -1.22 -6.51
CA LEU A 176 -10.66 -1.15 -7.59
C LEU A 176 -9.72 -2.37 -7.61
N CYS A 177 -9.31 -2.90 -6.46
CA CYS A 177 -8.50 -4.11 -6.39
C CYS A 177 -9.29 -5.35 -6.85
N SER A 178 -10.59 -5.43 -6.56
CA SER A 178 -11.45 -6.50 -7.08
C SER A 178 -11.55 -6.43 -8.61
N ALA A 179 -11.83 -5.23 -9.15
CA ALA A 179 -11.88 -5.00 -10.59
C ALA A 179 -10.51 -5.24 -11.27
N ALA A 180 -9.40 -4.90 -10.61
CA ALA A 180 -8.04 -5.15 -11.11
C ALA A 180 -7.76 -6.64 -11.23
N LYS A 181 -8.13 -7.42 -10.20
CA LYS A 181 -8.00 -8.89 -10.20
C LYS A 181 -8.79 -9.51 -11.34
N GLN A 182 -10.02 -9.05 -11.56
CA GLN A 182 -10.86 -9.52 -12.67
C GLN A 182 -10.22 -9.17 -14.01
N CYS A 183 -9.81 -7.91 -14.20
CA CYS A 183 -9.13 -7.44 -15.42
C CYS A 183 -7.88 -8.27 -15.75
N LEU A 184 -7.01 -8.51 -14.77
CA LEU A 184 -5.78 -9.29 -14.98
C LEU A 184 -6.09 -10.74 -15.35
N ARG A 185 -7.05 -11.37 -14.66
CA ARG A 185 -7.47 -12.75 -14.95
C ARG A 185 -8.07 -12.89 -16.35
N GLU A 186 -8.93 -11.96 -16.76
CA GLU A 186 -9.51 -11.92 -18.11
C GLU A 186 -8.44 -11.77 -19.21
N LYS A 187 -7.31 -11.14 -18.88
CA LYS A 187 -6.16 -10.99 -19.78
C LYS A 187 -5.15 -12.12 -19.67
N GLY A 188 -5.41 -13.17 -18.89
CA GLY A 188 -4.50 -14.28 -18.66
C GLY A 188 -3.23 -13.87 -17.89
N LEU A 189 -3.28 -12.77 -17.12
CA LEU A 189 -2.18 -12.26 -16.33
C LEU A 189 -2.32 -12.66 -14.86
N HIS A 190 -1.20 -13.02 -14.23
CA HIS A 190 -1.15 -13.26 -12.80
C HIS A 190 -1.43 -11.97 -12.03
N VAL A 191 -2.14 -12.07 -10.90
CA VAL A 191 -2.39 -10.93 -10.01
C VAL A 191 -1.15 -10.69 -9.15
N PRO A 192 -0.40 -9.60 -9.36
CA PRO A 192 0.77 -9.35 -8.55
C PRO A 192 0.36 -9.02 -7.11
N PRO A 193 1.20 -9.33 -6.12
CA PRO A 193 0.84 -9.17 -4.71
C PRO A 193 0.56 -7.71 -4.32
N TRP A 194 1.15 -6.74 -5.01
CA TRP A 194 0.86 -5.31 -4.79
C TRP A 194 -0.49 -4.83 -5.35
N ARG A 195 -1.22 -5.70 -6.06
CA ARG A 195 -2.60 -5.44 -6.54
C ARG A 195 -3.64 -6.13 -5.65
N THR A 196 -3.26 -6.50 -4.44
CA THR A 196 -4.19 -7.00 -3.42
C THR A 196 -4.75 -5.85 -2.59
N THR A 197 -5.96 -6.04 -2.04
CA THR A 197 -6.60 -5.07 -1.15
C THR A 197 -5.75 -4.82 0.10
N SER A 198 -5.17 -5.87 0.68
CA SER A 198 -4.32 -5.78 1.88
C SER A 198 -3.06 -4.93 1.62
N TYR A 199 -2.34 -5.19 0.53
CA TYR A 199 -1.16 -4.40 0.18
C TYR A 199 -1.53 -2.94 -0.07
N MET A 200 -2.59 -2.70 -0.86
CA MET A 200 -3.01 -1.35 -1.18
C MET A 200 -3.47 -0.60 0.08
N GLN A 201 -4.21 -1.23 0.99
CA GLN A 201 -4.57 -0.60 2.27
C GLN A 201 -3.34 -0.27 3.12
N ALA A 202 -2.33 -1.14 3.15
CA ALA A 202 -1.10 -0.91 3.93
C ALA A 202 -0.39 0.41 3.54
N LYS A 203 -0.45 0.81 2.26
CA LYS A 203 0.14 2.06 1.77
C LYS A 203 -0.33 3.32 2.52
N TRP A 204 -1.57 3.37 2.98
CA TRP A 204 -2.10 4.57 3.64
C TRP A 204 -2.45 4.33 5.11
N LEU A 205 -2.63 3.08 5.51
CA LEU A 205 -3.19 2.71 6.81
C LEU A 205 -2.20 2.00 7.74
N SER A 206 -1.00 1.59 7.26
CA SER A 206 -0.03 1.00 8.17
C SER A 206 0.44 2.05 9.18
N VAL A 207 0.57 1.64 10.44
CA VAL A 207 1.08 2.55 11.47
C VAL A 207 2.59 2.55 11.34
N SER A 208 3.17 3.65 10.85
CA SER A 208 4.58 3.92 11.11
C SER A 208 4.76 4.17 12.61
N PRO A 209 5.76 3.58 13.28
CA PRO A 209 6.16 4.05 14.61
C PRO A 209 6.54 5.53 14.50
N LYS A 210 5.61 6.43 14.83
CA LYS A 210 5.95 7.85 15.01
C LYS A 210 6.83 7.88 16.26
N GLU A 211 8.06 8.37 16.15
CA GLU A 211 8.79 8.74 17.37
C GLU A 211 7.92 9.74 18.14
N PRO A 212 7.65 9.52 19.44
CA PRO A 212 6.84 10.44 20.21
C PRO A 212 7.57 11.78 20.27
N SER A 213 7.06 12.76 19.54
CA SER A 213 7.50 14.14 19.64
C SER A 213 7.10 14.68 21.02
N HIS A 214 8.05 14.64 21.95
CA HIS A 214 8.18 15.47 23.15
C HIS A 214 6.85 15.83 23.84
N ALA A 215 6.24 14.86 24.52
CA ALA A 215 5.42 15.16 25.69
C ALA A 215 6.39 15.42 26.85
N GLY A 216 6.35 16.64 27.42
CA GLY A 216 7.26 17.08 28.46
C GLY A 216 7.24 16.15 29.68
N TYR A 217 8.38 15.52 29.95
CA TYR A 217 8.65 14.91 31.24
C TYR A 217 8.87 16.04 32.26
N VAL A 218 7.83 16.32 33.04
CA VAL A 218 8.00 17.00 34.33
C VAL A 218 8.55 15.94 35.28
N GLY A 219 9.84 16.06 35.60
CA GLY A 219 10.49 15.22 36.60
C GLY A 219 10.03 15.63 37.99
N GLU A 220 9.35 14.74 38.70
CA GLU A 220 9.27 14.78 40.15
C GLU A 220 10.17 13.70 40.75
N LYS A 221 11.14 14.20 41.52
CA LYS A 221 12.06 13.47 42.37
C LYS A 221 11.28 13.07 43.63
N GLY A 222 11.21 11.78 43.93
CA GLY A 222 10.67 11.26 45.19
C GLY A 222 11.61 10.21 45.75
N ASP A 223 12.08 10.46 46.97
CA ASP A 223 13.20 9.81 47.65
C ASP A 223 12.95 8.35 48.07
N ALA A 224 14.07 7.61 48.17
CA ALA A 224 14.14 6.21 48.57
C ALA A 224 14.29 6.04 50.08
N ILE A 225 13.47 5.15 50.65
CA ILE A 225 13.67 4.37 51.90
C ILE A 225 12.88 3.08 51.63
N GLY A 226 13.44 1.88 51.44
CA GLY A 226 14.31 1.11 52.32
C GLY A 226 13.45 0.05 53.02
N ASP A 227 13.51 -1.23 52.60
CA ASP A 227 13.43 -2.41 53.47
C ASP A 227 13.66 -3.71 52.69
N ASP A 228 14.48 -4.60 53.28
CA ASP A 228 14.87 -5.92 52.81
C ASP A 228 13.89 -6.99 53.33
N HIS A 229 13.41 -7.91 52.48
CA HIS A 229 13.22 -9.30 52.91
C HIS A 229 13.15 -10.29 51.74
N GLU A 230 14.05 -11.26 51.74
CA GLU A 230 14.11 -12.42 50.85
C GLU A 230 12.92 -13.37 51.05
N HIS A 231 12.35 -13.88 49.95
CA HIS A 231 11.82 -15.26 49.87
C HIS A 231 11.80 -15.72 48.40
N ALA A 232 12.40 -16.87 48.16
CA ALA A 232 12.52 -17.54 46.87
C ALA A 232 11.26 -18.36 46.51
N ASP A 233 10.87 -18.34 45.24
CA ASP A 233 10.18 -19.46 44.57
C ASP A 233 10.47 -19.39 43.03
N PRO A 234 10.76 -20.52 42.33
CA PRO A 234 11.28 -20.50 40.98
C PRO A 234 10.21 -20.88 39.95
N ASP A 235 9.88 -19.98 39.03
CA ASP A 235 9.33 -20.34 37.71
C ASP A 235 9.46 -19.13 36.76
N ILE A 236 10.61 -19.02 36.08
CA ILE A 236 10.84 -18.02 35.05
C ILE A 236 11.15 -18.72 33.72
N ILE A 237 10.15 -18.74 32.86
CA ILE A 237 10.27 -19.01 31.42
C ILE A 237 11.17 -17.91 30.84
N GLY A 238 12.33 -18.32 30.32
CA GLY A 238 13.43 -17.44 29.94
C GLY A 238 13.07 -16.41 28.87
N ASN A 239 13.24 -15.14 29.22
CA ASN A 239 13.42 -14.05 28.26
C ASN A 239 14.81 -14.18 27.63
N TRP A 240 14.86 -14.56 26.36
CA TRP A 240 16.08 -14.51 25.56
C TRP A 240 16.42 -13.06 25.22
N VAL A 241 17.63 -12.62 25.60
CA VAL A 241 18.18 -11.30 25.25
C VAL A 241 19.36 -11.52 24.29
N PRO A 242 19.39 -10.92 23.09
CA PRO A 242 20.52 -11.06 22.18
C PRO A 242 21.75 -10.33 22.73
N PRO A 243 22.96 -10.89 22.59
CA PRO A 243 24.18 -10.23 23.05
C PRO A 243 24.53 -9.01 22.20
N LEU A 244 24.88 -7.91 22.89
CA LEU A 244 25.30 -6.65 22.30
C LEU A 244 26.71 -6.78 21.71
N LEU A 245 26.83 -6.81 20.38
CA LEU A 245 28.12 -6.78 19.70
C LEU A 245 28.74 -5.39 19.82
N LYS A 246 29.83 -5.28 20.58
CA LYS A 246 30.64 -4.06 20.64
C LYS A 246 31.27 -3.79 19.26
N PRO A 247 31.27 -2.53 18.78
CA PRO A 247 31.93 -2.20 17.52
C PRO A 247 33.45 -2.38 17.66
N LYS A 248 34.02 -3.29 16.87
CA LYS A 248 35.45 -3.53 16.78
C LYS A 248 36.11 -2.35 16.05
N LYS A 249 36.90 -1.57 16.78
CA LYS A 249 37.84 -0.58 16.21
C LYS A 249 38.71 -1.29 15.17
N ARG A 250 38.72 -0.75 13.95
CA ARG A 250 39.70 -1.12 12.92
C ARG A 250 40.92 -0.26 13.15
N ASP A 251 41.98 -0.86 13.68
CA ASP A 251 43.31 -0.25 13.63
C ASP A 251 43.82 -0.31 12.19
N LEU A 252 44.32 0.83 11.72
CA LEU A 252 45.01 0.99 10.45
C LEU A 252 46.39 0.35 10.60
N ASP A 253 46.62 -0.76 9.91
CA ASP A 253 47.95 -1.03 9.36
C ASP A 253 47.83 -1.81 8.05
N GLY A 254 48.69 -1.44 7.11
CA GLY A 254 48.63 -1.84 5.71
C GLY A 254 49.14 -3.26 5.45
N GLY A 255 48.74 -3.81 4.30
CA GLY A 255 49.41 -4.96 3.71
C GLY A 255 48.51 -5.88 2.87
N GLY A 256 48.65 -5.77 1.54
CA GLY A 256 48.70 -6.94 0.66
C GLY A 256 47.40 -7.64 0.24
N SER A 257 46.96 -7.29 -0.96
CA SER A 257 46.32 -8.06 -2.05
C SER A 257 45.94 -9.54 -1.86
N GLY A 258 44.76 -9.91 -2.38
CA GLY A 258 44.47 -11.28 -2.80
C GLY A 258 43.06 -11.51 -3.38
N LEU A 259 42.91 -11.32 -4.71
CA LEU A 259 41.92 -11.98 -5.59
C LEU A 259 40.44 -11.54 -5.37
N SER A 260 39.55 -11.39 -6.35
CA SER A 260 39.56 -11.69 -7.78
C SER A 260 38.52 -10.79 -8.44
N SER A 261 38.93 -10.08 -9.49
CA SER A 261 38.10 -9.32 -10.40
C SER A 261 37.54 -10.25 -11.48
N GLN A 262 36.25 -10.59 -11.44
CA GLN A 262 35.52 -11.09 -12.61
C GLN A 262 34.02 -10.82 -12.47
N LEU A 263 33.54 -9.67 -12.98
CA LEU A 263 32.23 -9.51 -13.62
C LEU A 263 32.27 -8.22 -14.44
N SER A 264 32.96 -8.25 -15.58
CA SER A 264 32.84 -7.24 -16.62
C SER A 264 33.02 -7.96 -17.94
N ASN A 265 31.92 -8.52 -18.47
CA ASN A 265 31.64 -8.72 -19.90
C ASN A 265 30.48 -9.71 -20.07
N MET A 266 29.26 -9.19 -20.15
CA MET A 266 28.20 -9.84 -20.93
C MET A 266 27.50 -8.75 -21.73
N SER A 267 27.88 -8.65 -23.01
CA SER A 267 27.13 -7.92 -24.03
C SER A 267 25.88 -8.71 -24.39
N VAL A 268 24.72 -8.05 -24.35
CA VAL A 268 23.45 -8.58 -24.84
C VAL A 268 23.43 -8.43 -26.35
N ASN A 269 23.40 -9.54 -27.08
CA ASN A 269 23.19 -9.55 -28.53
C ASN A 269 21.68 -9.53 -28.80
N CYS A 270 21.17 -8.46 -29.41
CA CYS A 270 19.83 -8.43 -29.98
C CYS A 270 19.89 -8.98 -31.41
N CYS A 271 19.13 -10.03 -31.68
CA CYS A 271 18.57 -10.39 -32.99
C CYS A 271 17.14 -10.87 -32.74
#